data_AF-A0A819PBI0-F1
#
_entry.id   AF-A0A819PBI0-F1
#
_cell.length_a   1.000
_cell.length_b   1.000
_cell.length_c   1.000
_cell.angle_alpha   90.00
_cell.angle_beta   90.00
_cell.angle_gamma   90.00
#
_symmetry.space_group_name_H-M   'P 1'
#
loop_
_entity.id
_entity.type
_entity.pdbx_description
1 polymer ?
#
loop_
_entity_poly.entity_id
_entity_poly.type
_entity_poly.pdbx_seq_one_letter_code
_entity_poly.pdbx_strand_id
1 'polypeptide(L)'
;MDTGGEDRQAKSLKTTRVLANSLINSLQANDSVALIEYNDDVKVLSDWTNNKTQLTEIVNKKLNFGKRSKFVDANLPCPKLSVIAPNDLIHYGKKFTFTAKIEGINSNNINYFWKINTGKIIDGQGTPVLEMTGDPGSTVIATVEIKGLSESCPKFASNAANLATWCPPNVIKLAEYNLLLPKIFKSQLDGMFIELNNNTSATGYIFDRFKSNTSASLIQQKVNQTLNYMQIRKIPIERIKLFVAIDDKSLTELWIKPAGADAPPFEDVTNPIEINPQNDKKELAKIFAAKPKKSQQKSNHKN
;
A
#
# COMPACT_ATOMS: atom_id res chain seq x y z
N MET A 1 -6.98 42.99 -23.87
CA MET A 1 -8.19 42.72 -24.68
C MET A 1 -8.15 41.29 -25.15
N ASP A 2 -9.24 40.55 -24.98
CA ASP A 2 -9.38 39.18 -25.49
C ASP A 2 -9.78 39.23 -26.97
N THR A 3 -8.95 38.67 -27.86
CA THR A 3 -9.19 38.69 -29.31
C THR A 3 -9.99 37.48 -29.81
N GLY A 4 -10.57 36.69 -28.90
CA GLY A 4 -11.62 35.71 -29.21
C GLY A 4 -11.15 34.31 -29.53
N GLY A 5 -9.83 34.06 -29.53
CA GLY A 5 -9.25 32.71 -29.61
C GLY A 5 -9.94 31.76 -30.61
N GLU A 6 -10.37 30.60 -30.11
CA GLU A 6 -11.06 29.55 -30.88
C GLU A 6 -12.58 29.81 -31.05
N ASP A 7 -13.21 30.66 -30.22
CA ASP A 7 -14.65 30.97 -30.28
C ASP A 7 -14.93 32.22 -31.13
N ARG A 8 -14.69 32.08 -32.43
CA ARG A 8 -14.85 33.15 -33.42
C ARG A 8 -16.31 33.56 -33.65
N GLN A 9 -17.27 32.73 -33.24
CA GLN A 9 -18.69 33.03 -33.40
C GLN A 9 -19.15 34.04 -32.35
N ALA A 10 -18.67 33.92 -31.11
CA ALA A 10 -19.00 34.87 -30.04
C ALA A 10 -18.09 36.11 -30.02
N LYS A 11 -16.81 35.98 -30.40
CA LYS A 11 -15.81 37.04 -30.27
C LYS A 11 -14.99 37.23 -31.55
N SER A 12 -15.27 38.30 -32.30
CA SER A 12 -14.50 38.65 -33.49
C SER A 12 -13.52 39.79 -33.19
N LEU A 13 -12.33 39.76 -33.81
CA LEU A 13 -11.35 40.85 -33.75
C LEU A 13 -11.92 42.19 -34.23
N LYS A 14 -12.88 42.15 -35.17
CA LYS A 14 -13.61 43.34 -35.60
C LYS A 14 -14.41 43.93 -34.44
N THR A 15 -15.17 43.12 -33.72
CA THR A 15 -15.94 43.54 -32.54
C THR A 15 -15.01 44.07 -31.45
N THR A 16 -13.90 43.37 -31.16
CA THR A 16 -12.91 43.82 -30.17
C THR A 16 -12.30 45.18 -30.54
N ARG A 17 -11.92 45.38 -31.82
CA ARG A 17 -11.40 46.68 -32.30
C ARG A 17 -12.43 47.80 -32.21
N VAL A 18 -13.68 47.53 -32.58
CA VAL A 18 -14.77 48.52 -32.49
C VAL A 18 -14.99 48.95 -31.05
N LEU A 19 -15.09 48.00 -30.12
CA LEU A 19 -15.25 48.29 -28.69
C LEU A 19 -14.06 49.06 -28.12
N ALA A 20 -12.83 48.64 -28.46
CA ALA A 20 -11.62 49.30 -28.00
C ALA A 20 -11.52 50.77 -28.48
N ASN A 21 -11.79 51.01 -29.77
CA ASN A 21 -11.81 52.35 -30.32
C ASN A 21 -12.93 53.20 -29.70
N SER A 22 -14.11 52.61 -29.44
CA SER A 22 -15.19 53.30 -28.73
C SER A 22 -14.76 53.74 -27.33
N LEU A 23 -14.07 52.87 -26.58
CA LEU A 23 -13.52 53.21 -25.27
C LEU A 23 -12.47 54.32 -25.36
N ILE A 24 -11.48 54.19 -26.25
CA ILE A 24 -10.43 55.21 -26.46
C ILE A 24 -11.03 56.58 -26.80
N ASN A 25 -12.07 56.59 -27.64
CA ASN A 25 -12.73 57.84 -28.03
C ASN A 25 -13.48 58.48 -26.85
N SER A 26 -14.04 57.67 -25.94
CA SER A 26 -14.76 58.14 -24.75
C SER A 26 -13.89 58.73 -23.64
N LEU A 27 -12.57 58.49 -23.68
CA LEU A 27 -11.63 59.02 -22.68
C LEU A 27 -11.61 60.55 -22.67
N GLN A 28 -11.51 61.18 -21.50
CA GLN A 28 -11.30 62.63 -21.37
C GLN A 28 -9.83 63.00 -21.63
N ALA A 29 -9.53 64.31 -21.76
CA ALA A 29 -8.18 64.77 -22.07
C ALA A 29 -7.13 64.39 -21.01
N ASN A 30 -7.57 64.22 -19.75
CA ASN A 30 -6.72 63.88 -18.62
C ASN A 30 -6.70 62.37 -18.32
N ASP A 31 -7.46 61.57 -19.05
CA ASP A 31 -7.47 60.12 -18.84
C ASP A 31 -6.24 59.51 -19.51
N SER A 32 -5.63 58.55 -18.83
CA SER A 32 -4.54 57.73 -19.37
C SER A 32 -4.97 56.28 -19.37
N VAL A 33 -4.61 55.55 -20.44
CA VAL A 33 -4.85 54.11 -20.52
C VAL A 33 -3.61 53.40 -21.02
N ALA A 34 -3.39 52.19 -20.52
CA ALA A 34 -2.43 51.25 -21.07
C ALA A 34 -3.16 50.22 -21.95
N LEU A 35 -2.50 49.75 -23.01
CA LEU A 35 -3.06 48.72 -23.89
C LEU A 35 -2.28 47.42 -23.75
N ILE A 36 -2.96 46.39 -23.28
CA ILE A 36 -2.42 45.03 -23.17
C ILE A 36 -3.19 44.11 -24.11
N GLU A 37 -2.45 43.43 -24.98
CA GLU A 37 -2.97 42.33 -25.78
C GLU A 37 -2.78 41.02 -25.02
N TYR A 38 -3.83 40.20 -25.05
CA TYR A 38 -3.80 38.85 -24.51
C TYR A 38 -4.25 37.89 -25.61
N ASN A 39 -3.30 37.15 -26.17
CA ASN A 39 -3.57 36.19 -27.24
C ASN A 39 -2.83 34.86 -26.94
N ASP A 40 -1.83 34.48 -27.74
CA ASP A 40 -0.93 33.37 -27.44
C ASP A 40 0.05 33.74 -26.29
N ASP A 41 0.40 35.03 -26.17
CA ASP A 41 1.20 35.58 -25.06
C ASP A 41 0.55 36.87 -24.49
N VAL A 42 1.00 37.31 -23.31
CA VAL A 42 0.67 38.64 -22.76
C VAL A 42 1.66 39.67 -23.32
N LYS A 43 1.19 40.69 -24.03
CA LYS A 43 2.05 41.77 -24.57
C LYS A 43 1.50 43.13 -24.20
N VAL A 44 2.34 43.97 -23.58
CA VAL A 44 2.05 45.39 -23.43
C VAL A 44 2.28 46.05 -24.79
N LEU A 45 1.21 46.51 -25.44
CA LEU A 45 1.29 47.18 -26.73
C LEU A 45 1.52 48.69 -26.59
N SER A 46 1.09 49.26 -25.46
CA SER A 46 1.35 50.64 -25.05
C SER A 46 1.31 50.73 -23.52
N ASP A 47 2.28 51.42 -22.94
CA ASP A 47 2.19 51.90 -21.55
C ASP A 47 1.12 52.99 -21.41
N TRP A 48 0.90 53.46 -20.18
CA TRP A 48 -0.02 54.54 -19.84
C TRP A 48 0.22 55.77 -20.72
N THR A 49 -0.78 56.12 -21.53
CA THR A 49 -0.73 57.25 -22.44
C THR A 49 -2.10 57.90 -22.57
N ASN A 50 -2.11 59.19 -22.86
CA ASN A 50 -3.31 59.95 -23.25
C ASN A 50 -3.38 60.18 -24.78
N ASN A 51 -2.43 59.65 -25.55
CA ASN A 51 -2.38 59.80 -27.00
C ASN A 51 -3.39 58.86 -27.70
N LYS A 52 -4.63 59.34 -27.87
CA LYS A 52 -5.72 58.60 -28.52
C LYS A 52 -5.38 58.14 -29.94
N THR A 53 -4.65 58.94 -30.70
CA THR A 53 -4.29 58.63 -32.09
C THR A 53 -3.34 57.42 -32.14
N GLN A 54 -2.32 57.41 -31.28
CA GLN A 54 -1.39 56.29 -31.14
C GLN A 54 -2.12 55.02 -30.71
N LEU A 55 -3.01 55.10 -29.71
CA LEU A 55 -3.78 53.94 -29.24
C LEU A 55 -4.68 53.36 -30.34
N THR A 56 -5.38 54.21 -31.08
CA THR A 56 -6.25 53.81 -32.20
C THR A 56 -5.45 53.12 -33.31
N GLU A 57 -4.25 53.63 -33.61
CA GLU A 57 -3.35 53.01 -34.58
C GLU A 57 -2.90 51.62 -34.13
N ILE A 58 -2.53 51.47 -32.85
CA ILE A 58 -2.13 50.19 -32.28
C ILE A 58 -3.29 49.19 -32.32
N VAL A 59 -4.50 49.58 -31.92
CA VAL A 59 -5.70 48.72 -31.96
C VAL A 59 -5.98 48.22 -33.38
N ASN A 60 -5.88 49.10 -34.37
CA ASN A 60 -6.23 48.76 -35.75
C ASN A 60 -5.14 47.97 -36.48
N LYS A 61 -3.86 48.23 -36.17
CA LYS A 61 -2.73 47.64 -36.91
C LYS A 61 -2.01 46.51 -36.18
N LYS A 62 -1.94 46.53 -34.84
CA LYS A 62 -1.08 45.62 -34.07
C LYS A 62 -1.82 44.47 -33.40
N LEU A 63 -3.14 44.52 -33.25
CA LEU A 63 -3.90 43.40 -32.69
C LEU A 63 -3.94 42.22 -33.64
N ASN A 64 -3.59 41.06 -33.10
CA ASN A 64 -3.56 39.78 -33.80
C ASN A 64 -4.54 38.78 -33.17
N PHE A 65 -4.96 37.81 -33.99
CA PHE A 65 -5.68 36.64 -33.49
C PHE A 65 -4.68 35.71 -32.81
N GLY A 66 -4.92 35.38 -31.54
CA GLY A 66 -4.31 34.22 -30.89
C GLY A 66 -5.07 32.96 -31.24
N LYS A 67 -4.36 31.83 -31.28
CA LYS A 67 -5.01 30.53 -31.41
C LYS A 67 -5.44 29.99 -30.05
N ARG A 68 -4.80 30.43 -28.95
CA ARG A 68 -5.12 29.96 -27.60
C ARG A 68 -5.00 31.10 -26.59
N SER A 69 -6.10 31.83 -26.38
CA SER A 69 -6.23 32.75 -25.24
C SER A 69 -6.17 31.93 -23.95
N LYS A 70 -4.97 31.70 -23.42
CA LYS A 70 -4.70 30.93 -22.19
C LYS A 70 -5.15 31.64 -20.91
N PHE A 71 -5.97 32.68 -20.99
CA PHE A 71 -6.35 33.45 -19.80
C PHE A 71 -7.15 32.57 -18.85
N VAL A 72 -7.94 31.67 -19.43
CA VAL A 72 -8.66 30.63 -18.70
C VAL A 72 -7.67 29.61 -18.10
N ASP A 73 -6.64 29.20 -18.84
CA ASP A 73 -5.61 28.28 -18.33
C ASP A 73 -4.80 28.86 -17.17
N ALA A 74 -4.58 30.18 -17.17
CA ALA A 74 -3.90 30.88 -16.08
C ALA A 74 -4.73 30.95 -14.80
N ASN A 75 -6.06 30.83 -14.90
CA ASN A 75 -7.00 30.88 -13.78
C ASN A 75 -7.54 29.50 -13.35
N LEU A 76 -7.10 28.41 -13.99
CA LEU A 76 -7.43 27.08 -13.50
C LEU A 76 -6.66 26.82 -12.20
N PRO A 77 -7.34 26.42 -11.10
CA PRO A 77 -6.66 26.08 -9.87
C PRO A 77 -5.71 24.91 -10.13
N CYS A 78 -4.48 25.03 -9.66
CA CYS A 78 -3.50 23.96 -9.81
C CYS A 78 -3.98 22.70 -9.08
N PRO A 79 -3.78 21.52 -9.68
CA PRO A 79 -4.13 20.28 -9.01
C PRO A 79 -3.27 20.08 -7.78
N LYS A 80 -3.84 19.41 -6.78
CA LYS A 80 -3.09 18.99 -5.60
C LYS A 80 -2.36 17.68 -5.93
N LEU A 81 -1.04 17.72 -5.89
CA LEU A 81 -0.19 16.55 -6.08
C LEU A 81 0.23 15.97 -4.74
N SER A 82 0.17 14.66 -4.60
CA SER A 82 0.72 13.95 -3.45
C SER A 82 1.23 12.57 -3.86
N VAL A 83 2.15 12.03 -3.07
CA VAL A 83 2.61 10.64 -3.20
C VAL A 83 2.25 9.92 -1.91
N ILE A 84 1.63 8.75 -2.04
CA ILE A 84 1.36 7.85 -0.92
C ILE A 84 2.48 6.82 -0.86
N ALA A 85 3.08 6.71 0.31
CA ALA A 85 4.04 5.68 0.66
C ALA A 85 3.36 4.58 1.50
N PRO A 86 3.94 3.38 1.59
CA PRO A 86 3.57 2.40 2.61
C PRO A 86 3.76 3.00 4.00
N ASN A 87 2.77 2.78 4.88
CA ASN A 87 2.85 3.27 6.27
C ASN A 87 3.65 2.33 7.16
N ASP A 88 3.75 1.06 6.79
CA ASP A 88 4.43 0.03 7.56
C ASP A 88 5.93 -0.02 7.25
N LEU A 89 6.70 -0.52 8.20
CA LEU A 89 8.12 -0.81 7.99
C LEU A 89 8.25 -1.91 6.92
N ILE A 90 8.95 -1.60 5.84
CA ILE A 90 9.09 -2.55 4.72
C ILE A 90 10.25 -3.50 5.00
N HIS A 91 9.98 -4.79 4.87
CA HIS A 91 11.01 -5.81 4.96
C HIS A 91 11.91 -5.83 3.71
N TYR A 92 13.22 -5.87 3.93
CA TYR A 92 14.21 -6.02 2.86
C TYR A 92 13.90 -7.21 1.94
N GLY A 93 14.13 -7.02 0.63
CA GLY A 93 13.82 -8.00 -0.41
C GLY A 93 12.34 -8.11 -0.77
N LYS A 94 11.43 -7.46 -0.04
CA LYS A 94 10.04 -7.33 -0.46
C LYS A 94 9.90 -6.16 -1.43
N LYS A 95 9.01 -6.34 -2.41
CA LYS A 95 8.55 -5.26 -3.28
C LYS A 95 7.53 -4.42 -2.53
N PHE A 96 7.50 -3.14 -2.84
CA PHE A 96 6.52 -2.20 -2.30
C PHE A 96 6.24 -1.10 -3.31
N THR A 97 5.17 -0.34 -3.08
CA THR A 97 4.67 0.62 -4.07
C THR A 97 4.51 2.03 -3.53
N PHE A 98 4.84 3.01 -4.36
CA PHE A 98 4.39 4.39 -4.19
C PHE A 98 3.23 4.69 -5.14
N THR A 99 2.25 5.47 -4.70
CA THR A 99 1.10 5.87 -5.54
C THR A 99 1.02 7.38 -5.65
N ALA A 100 1.08 7.91 -6.86
CA ALA A 100 0.82 9.32 -7.13
C ALA A 100 -0.69 9.58 -7.13
N LYS A 101 -1.12 10.58 -6.36
CA LYS A 101 -2.49 11.09 -6.36
C LYS A 101 -2.54 12.53 -6.86
N ILE A 102 -3.52 12.77 -7.72
CA ILE A 102 -3.74 14.06 -8.38
C ILE A 102 -5.22 14.39 -8.20
N GLU A 103 -5.51 15.49 -7.53
CA GLU A 103 -6.87 15.97 -7.29
C GLU A 103 -7.09 17.28 -8.06
N GLY A 104 -8.29 17.45 -8.66
CA GLY A 104 -8.68 18.67 -9.36
C GLY A 104 -8.59 18.63 -10.88
N ILE A 105 -8.10 17.54 -11.49
CA ILE A 105 -8.06 17.34 -12.95
C ILE A 105 -8.30 15.87 -13.34
N ASN A 106 -8.71 15.62 -14.58
CA ASN A 106 -8.76 14.27 -15.17
C ASN A 106 -7.39 13.83 -15.69
N SER A 107 -6.99 12.60 -15.37
CA SER A 107 -5.64 12.06 -15.59
C SER A 107 -5.33 11.61 -17.04
N ASN A 108 -6.19 11.88 -18.02
CA ASN A 108 -6.10 11.23 -19.32
C ASN A 108 -4.94 11.72 -20.21
N ASN A 109 -4.37 12.90 -19.91
CA ASN A 109 -3.32 13.54 -20.72
C ASN A 109 -2.04 13.86 -19.94
N ILE A 110 -1.81 13.16 -18.83
CA ILE A 110 -0.62 13.37 -18.00
C ILE A 110 0.31 12.17 -18.06
N ASN A 111 1.61 12.44 -17.97
CA ASN A 111 2.65 11.43 -17.96
C ASN A 111 3.42 11.47 -16.64
N TYR A 112 3.70 10.30 -16.08
CA TYR A 112 4.40 10.15 -14.81
C TYR A 112 5.87 9.83 -15.03
N PHE A 113 6.77 10.55 -14.36
CA PHE A 113 8.21 10.28 -14.39
C PHE A 113 8.70 10.10 -12.96
N TRP A 114 8.98 8.85 -12.59
CA TRP A 114 9.45 8.49 -11.26
C TRP A 114 10.97 8.55 -11.16
N LYS A 115 11.44 9.10 -10.05
CA LYS A 115 12.83 9.08 -9.59
C LYS A 115 12.89 8.59 -8.15
N ILE A 116 13.92 7.82 -7.83
CA ILE A 116 14.16 7.28 -6.48
C ILE A 116 15.59 7.67 -6.07
N ASN A 117 15.82 7.88 -4.77
CA ASN A 117 17.16 8.18 -4.23
C ASN A 117 18.05 6.93 -4.09
N THR A 118 17.46 5.78 -3.75
CA THR A 118 18.14 4.50 -3.53
C THR A 118 17.23 3.34 -3.88
N GLY A 119 17.79 2.14 -4.03
CA GLY A 119 17.06 0.94 -4.45
C GLY A 119 16.93 0.80 -5.96
N LYS A 120 15.93 0.01 -6.39
CA LYS A 120 15.71 -0.35 -7.79
C LYS A 120 14.22 -0.32 -8.14
N ILE A 121 13.88 0.41 -9.20
CA ILE A 121 12.55 0.37 -9.81
C ILE A 121 12.39 -1.00 -10.48
N ILE A 122 11.31 -1.70 -10.12
CA ILE A 122 10.96 -3.00 -10.70
C ILE A 122 9.97 -2.81 -11.85
N ASP A 123 8.94 -1.98 -11.63
CA ASP A 123 7.90 -1.71 -12.62
C ASP A 123 7.19 -0.37 -12.33
N GLY A 124 6.32 0.07 -13.24
CA GLY A 124 5.40 1.19 -13.01
C GLY A 124 5.91 2.56 -13.50
N GLN A 125 7.03 2.60 -14.21
CA GLN A 125 7.48 3.84 -14.86
C GLN A 125 6.44 4.30 -15.91
N GLY A 126 6.15 5.60 -15.96
CA GLY A 126 5.08 6.13 -16.82
C GLY A 126 3.66 5.98 -16.26
N THR A 127 3.48 5.33 -15.10
CA THR A 127 2.17 5.05 -14.50
C THR A 127 1.99 5.75 -13.15
N PRO A 128 0.76 5.88 -12.61
CA PRO A 128 0.54 6.45 -11.27
C PRO A 128 1.05 5.58 -10.12
N VAL A 129 1.42 4.31 -10.36
CA VAL A 129 1.87 3.38 -9.32
C VAL A 129 3.28 2.91 -9.65
N LEU A 130 4.23 3.17 -8.76
CA LEU A 130 5.61 2.73 -8.90
C LEU A 130 5.85 1.49 -8.04
N GLU A 131 6.29 0.37 -8.63
CA GLU A 131 6.75 -0.81 -7.89
C GLU A 131 8.27 -0.83 -7.81
N MET A 132 8.82 -1.03 -6.62
CA MET A 132 10.27 -1.03 -6.42
C MET A 132 10.73 -1.92 -5.26
N THR A 133 12.05 -2.05 -5.14
CA THR A 133 12.76 -2.63 -3.99
C THR A 133 13.78 -1.64 -3.45
N GLY A 134 14.13 -1.71 -2.18
CA GLY A 134 15.13 -0.84 -1.55
C GLY A 134 16.21 -1.63 -0.81
N ASP A 135 17.20 -0.90 -0.32
CA ASP A 135 18.35 -1.46 0.40
C ASP A 135 18.03 -1.60 1.90
N PRO A 136 18.64 -2.56 2.62
CA PRO A 136 18.36 -2.77 4.03
C PRO A 136 18.67 -1.52 4.86
N GLY A 137 17.75 -1.12 5.74
CA GLY A 137 17.94 0.00 6.66
C GLY A 137 17.91 1.39 6.00
N SER A 138 17.56 1.46 4.71
CA SER A 138 17.48 2.72 3.98
C SER A 138 16.12 3.40 4.11
N THR A 139 16.11 4.73 3.98
CA THR A 139 14.91 5.51 3.72
C THR A 139 14.84 5.83 2.24
N VAL A 140 13.86 5.23 1.56
CA VAL A 140 13.62 5.43 0.14
C VAL A 140 12.71 6.64 -0.04
N ILE A 141 13.15 7.61 -0.82
CA ILE A 141 12.38 8.79 -1.23
C ILE A 141 12.03 8.61 -2.70
N ALA A 142 10.74 8.49 -2.99
CA ALA A 142 10.23 8.48 -4.36
C ALA A 142 9.67 9.86 -4.71
N THR A 143 10.15 10.40 -5.82
CA THR A 143 9.71 11.67 -6.39
C THR A 143 9.06 11.41 -7.73
N VAL A 144 7.83 11.88 -7.91
CA VAL A 144 7.12 11.85 -9.18
C VAL A 144 7.13 13.24 -9.81
N GLU A 145 7.48 13.30 -11.08
CA GLU A 145 7.29 14.46 -11.95
C GLU A 145 6.11 14.21 -12.89
N ILE A 146 5.13 15.12 -12.89
CA ILE A 146 3.95 15.05 -13.75
C ILE A 146 4.14 15.99 -14.94
N LYS A 147 4.19 15.44 -16.15
CA LYS A 147 4.15 16.21 -17.40
C LYS A 147 2.71 16.32 -17.90
N GLY A 148 2.41 17.42 -18.59
CA GLY A 148 1.06 17.74 -19.07
C GLY A 148 0.31 18.76 -18.22
N LEU A 149 0.87 19.18 -17.07
CA LEU A 149 0.35 20.29 -16.28
C LEU A 149 0.76 21.64 -16.88
N SER A 150 -0.03 22.69 -16.60
CA SER A 150 0.32 24.06 -16.94
C SER A 150 1.65 24.47 -16.31
N GLU A 151 2.35 25.42 -16.93
CA GLU A 151 3.70 25.82 -16.51
C GLU A 151 3.75 26.45 -15.12
N SER A 152 2.65 27.07 -14.69
CA SER A 152 2.51 27.69 -13.37
C SER A 152 2.25 26.69 -12.24
N CYS A 153 1.90 25.44 -12.55
CA CYS A 153 1.52 24.47 -11.52
C CYS A 153 2.71 23.66 -10.99
N PRO A 154 2.68 23.25 -9.71
CA PRO A 154 3.65 22.32 -9.17
C PRO A 154 3.61 21.03 -9.97
N LYS A 155 4.79 20.56 -10.40
CA LYS A 155 4.94 19.33 -11.21
C LYS A 155 5.53 18.17 -10.43
N PHE A 156 5.98 18.42 -9.20
CA PHE A 156 6.70 17.45 -8.39
C PHE A 156 5.95 17.14 -7.10
N ALA A 157 5.94 15.87 -6.71
CA ALA A 157 5.55 15.43 -5.37
C ALA A 157 6.47 14.31 -4.93
N SER A 158 6.71 14.19 -3.63
CA SER A 158 7.56 13.14 -3.07
C SER A 158 7.03 12.63 -1.74
N ASN A 159 7.39 11.40 -1.39
CA ASN A 159 7.18 10.83 -0.08
C ASN A 159 8.27 9.79 0.22
N ALA A 160 8.38 9.40 1.49
CA ALA A 160 9.41 8.50 1.98
C ALA A 160 8.81 7.20 2.53
N ALA A 161 9.55 6.11 2.38
CA ALA A 161 9.26 4.81 3.00
C ALA A 161 10.51 4.27 3.68
N ASN A 162 10.35 3.65 4.84
CA ASN A 162 11.45 3.14 5.64
C ASN A 162 11.57 1.63 5.48
N LEU A 163 12.79 1.15 5.26
CA LEU A 163 13.09 -0.27 5.19
C LEU A 163 13.77 -0.74 6.46
N ALA A 164 13.41 -1.95 6.90
CA ALA A 164 14.05 -2.59 8.04
C ALA A 164 15.53 -2.88 7.73
N THR A 165 16.42 -2.58 8.69
CA THR A 165 17.85 -2.94 8.63
C THR A 165 18.06 -4.44 8.68
N TRP A 166 17.20 -5.14 9.42
CA TRP A 166 17.22 -6.58 9.58
C TRP A 166 15.81 -7.13 9.40
N CYS A 167 15.67 -8.17 8.58
CA CYS A 167 14.44 -8.91 8.49
C CYS A 167 14.54 -10.15 9.37
N PRO A 168 13.65 -10.31 10.35
CA PRO A 168 13.54 -11.58 11.02
C PRO A 168 13.22 -12.65 9.96
N PRO A 169 13.89 -13.81 9.99
CA PRO A 169 13.58 -14.90 9.07
C PRO A 169 12.11 -15.30 9.19
N ASN A 170 11.49 -15.73 8.10
CA ASN A 170 10.11 -16.21 8.17
C ASN A 170 10.05 -17.55 8.90
N VAL A 171 8.98 -17.76 9.66
CA VAL A 171 8.59 -19.09 10.13
C VAL A 171 8.25 -19.98 8.94
N ILE A 172 8.66 -21.25 8.98
CA ILE A 172 8.50 -22.21 7.88
C ILE A 172 7.45 -23.24 8.29
N LYS A 173 6.38 -23.38 7.52
CA LYS A 173 5.44 -24.50 7.66
C LYS A 173 6.01 -25.72 6.95
N LEU A 174 6.40 -26.73 7.71
CA LEU A 174 6.95 -27.97 7.12
C LEU A 174 5.87 -28.91 6.65
N ALA A 175 4.79 -29.05 7.44
CA ALA A 175 3.75 -29.99 7.14
C ALA A 175 2.41 -29.57 7.74
N GLU A 176 1.35 -29.97 7.05
CA GLU A 176 -0.02 -29.96 7.53
C GLU A 176 -0.65 -31.29 7.15
N TYR A 177 -1.25 -32.00 8.10
CA TYR A 177 -1.94 -33.24 7.81
C TYR A 177 -3.07 -33.54 8.78
N ASN A 178 -4.09 -34.21 8.27
CA ASN A 178 -5.15 -34.80 9.06
C ASN A 178 -4.89 -36.31 9.17
N LEU A 179 -4.64 -36.81 10.39
CA LEU A 179 -4.39 -38.22 10.63
C LEU A 179 -5.53 -38.86 11.42
N LEU A 180 -5.80 -40.12 11.07
CA LEU A 180 -6.61 -40.99 11.92
C LEU A 180 -5.92 -41.16 13.27
N LEU A 181 -6.59 -40.69 14.31
CA LEU A 181 -6.13 -40.88 15.69
C LEU A 181 -6.03 -42.37 16.02
N PRO A 182 -5.07 -42.78 16.86
CA PRO A 182 -4.07 -41.96 17.56
C PRO A 182 -2.73 -41.85 16.82
N LYS A 183 -2.68 -42.13 15.50
CA LYS A 183 -1.40 -42.28 14.78
C LYS A 183 -0.65 -40.95 14.62
N ILE A 184 0.68 -41.04 14.54
CA ILE A 184 1.61 -39.93 14.24
C ILE A 184 2.27 -40.13 12.87
N PHE A 185 2.63 -39.04 12.18
CA PHE A 185 3.36 -39.08 10.91
C PHE A 185 4.88 -39.04 11.17
N LYS A 186 5.46 -40.21 11.46
CA LYS A 186 6.88 -40.35 11.84
C LYS A 186 7.84 -39.66 10.85
N SER A 187 7.62 -39.82 9.54
CA SER A 187 8.50 -39.19 8.54
C SER A 187 8.42 -37.67 8.50
N GLN A 188 7.29 -37.05 8.86
CA GLN A 188 7.19 -35.59 8.94
C GLN A 188 7.92 -35.05 10.18
N LEU A 189 7.87 -35.80 11.29
CA LEU A 189 8.65 -35.50 12.48
C LEU A 189 10.16 -35.69 12.24
N ASP A 190 10.56 -36.70 11.47
CA ASP A 190 11.94 -36.87 11.01
C ASP A 190 12.39 -35.70 10.13
N GLY A 191 11.54 -35.24 9.20
CA GLY A 191 11.82 -34.05 8.38
C GLY A 191 12.04 -32.80 9.23
N MET A 192 11.18 -32.57 10.23
CA MET A 192 11.36 -31.48 11.19
C MET A 192 12.69 -31.58 11.96
N PHE A 193 13.10 -32.79 12.33
CA PHE A 193 14.38 -32.99 13.02
C PHE A 193 15.58 -32.68 12.13
N ILE A 194 15.55 -33.07 10.85
CA ILE A 194 16.60 -32.72 9.88
C ILE A 194 16.75 -31.20 9.81
N GLU A 195 15.64 -30.45 9.73
CA GLU A 195 15.67 -28.99 9.71
C GLU A 195 16.22 -28.38 11.01
N LEU A 196 15.84 -28.92 12.17
CA LEU A 196 16.36 -28.47 13.46
C LEU A 196 17.86 -28.79 13.64
N ASN A 197 18.36 -29.85 13.02
CA ASN A 197 19.77 -30.19 13.04
C ASN A 197 20.57 -29.28 12.10
N ASN A 198 20.01 -28.95 10.93
CA ASN A 198 20.60 -28.00 9.99
C ASN A 198 20.62 -26.56 10.53
N ASN A 199 19.65 -26.21 11.38
CA ASN A 199 19.57 -24.89 12.02
C ASN A 199 19.52 -25.03 13.54
N THR A 200 20.68 -25.01 14.19
CA THR A 200 20.84 -25.27 15.63
C THR A 200 20.18 -24.23 16.55
N SER A 201 19.89 -23.02 16.04
CA SER A 201 19.23 -21.96 16.80
C SER A 201 17.70 -21.92 16.59
N ALA A 202 17.17 -22.74 15.69
CA ALA A 202 15.73 -22.80 15.44
C ALA A 202 14.97 -23.57 16.54
N THR A 203 13.69 -23.24 16.68
CA THR A 203 12.72 -23.94 17.54
C THR A 203 11.65 -24.59 16.67
N GLY A 204 11.36 -25.87 16.93
CA GLY A 204 10.26 -26.59 16.30
C GLY A 204 8.95 -26.36 17.04
N TYR A 205 7.85 -26.27 16.30
CA TYR A 205 6.51 -26.16 16.84
C TYR A 205 5.65 -27.27 16.26
N ILE A 206 4.94 -27.98 17.13
CA ILE A 206 3.96 -28.99 16.76
C ILE A 206 2.61 -28.53 17.30
N PHE A 207 1.63 -28.38 16.42
CA PHE A 207 0.26 -28.05 16.79
C PHE A 207 -0.63 -29.24 16.51
N ASP A 208 -1.15 -29.86 17.56
CA ASP A 208 -2.14 -30.91 17.47
C ASP A 208 -3.53 -30.35 17.80
N ARG A 209 -4.36 -30.18 16.78
CA ARG A 209 -5.75 -29.75 16.88
C ARG A 209 -6.67 -30.95 16.86
N PHE A 210 -7.68 -30.95 17.71
CA PHE A 210 -8.64 -32.04 17.85
C PHE A 210 -10.07 -31.53 17.83
N LYS A 211 -10.98 -32.29 17.20
CA LYS A 211 -12.41 -31.97 17.27
C LYS A 211 -12.91 -32.03 18.72
N SER A 212 -13.88 -31.19 19.07
CA SER A 212 -14.50 -31.17 20.41
C SER A 212 -15.09 -32.51 20.88
N ASN A 213 -15.53 -33.37 19.96
CA ASN A 213 -16.03 -34.71 20.23
C ASN A 213 -14.95 -35.78 20.39
N THR A 214 -13.67 -35.44 20.22
CA THR A 214 -12.56 -36.39 20.40
C THR A 214 -12.47 -36.81 21.86
N SER A 215 -12.31 -38.11 22.10
CA SER A 215 -12.18 -38.65 23.44
C SER A 215 -10.84 -38.26 24.08
N ALA A 216 -10.85 -38.06 25.39
CA ALA A 216 -9.65 -37.68 26.13
C ALA A 216 -8.53 -38.70 26.02
N SER A 217 -8.89 -39.98 26.04
CA SER A 217 -7.96 -41.10 25.91
C SER A 217 -7.24 -41.09 24.55
N LEU A 218 -7.94 -40.79 23.45
CA LEU A 218 -7.31 -40.74 22.11
C LEU A 218 -6.35 -39.56 21.96
N ILE A 219 -6.69 -38.40 22.53
CA ILE A 219 -5.82 -37.23 22.57
C ILE A 219 -4.55 -37.57 23.36
N GLN A 220 -4.70 -38.09 24.57
CA GLN A 220 -3.58 -38.53 25.41
C GLN A 220 -2.70 -39.56 24.70
N GLN A 221 -3.32 -40.54 24.02
CA GLN A 221 -2.58 -41.58 23.32
C GLN A 221 -1.73 -41.00 22.19
N LYS A 222 -2.26 -40.06 21.39
CA LYS A 222 -1.49 -39.40 20.33
C LYS A 222 -0.35 -38.57 20.90
N VAL A 223 -0.62 -37.75 21.91
CA VAL A 223 0.41 -36.92 22.58
C VAL A 223 1.54 -37.79 23.11
N ASN A 224 1.21 -38.89 23.81
CA ASN A 224 2.20 -39.84 24.31
C ASN A 224 2.99 -40.50 23.17
N GLN A 225 2.35 -40.85 22.06
CA GLN A 225 3.07 -41.38 20.89
C GLN A 225 4.05 -40.36 20.33
N THR A 226 3.67 -39.09 20.22
CA THR A 226 4.54 -38.00 19.76
C THR A 226 5.74 -37.82 20.70
N LEU A 227 5.51 -37.71 22.01
CA LEU A 227 6.56 -37.55 23.02
C LEU A 227 7.51 -38.75 23.07
N ASN A 228 6.98 -39.98 23.10
CA ASN A 228 7.79 -41.20 23.09
C ASN A 228 8.64 -41.29 21.82
N TYR A 229 8.09 -40.90 20.67
CA TYR A 229 8.84 -40.91 19.43
C TYR A 229 10.01 -39.91 19.46
N MET A 230 9.81 -38.70 20.01
CA MET A 230 10.88 -37.74 20.21
C MET A 230 11.99 -38.27 21.12
N GLN A 231 11.62 -38.93 22.23
CA GLN A 231 12.58 -39.54 23.16
C GLN A 231 13.41 -40.64 22.49
N ILE A 232 12.76 -41.56 21.75
CA ILE A 232 13.44 -42.65 21.04
C ILE A 232 14.42 -42.11 19.99
N ARG A 233 14.03 -41.05 19.28
CA ARG A 233 14.86 -40.41 18.24
C ARG A 233 15.90 -39.45 18.82
N LYS A 234 15.98 -39.32 20.16
CA LYS A 234 16.89 -38.39 20.87
C LYS A 234 16.77 -36.96 20.36
N ILE A 235 15.55 -36.55 20.06
CA ILE A 235 15.28 -35.19 19.60
C ILE A 235 15.41 -34.27 20.81
N PRO A 236 16.16 -33.15 20.71
CA PRO A 236 16.29 -32.17 21.79
C PRO A 236 14.92 -31.55 22.07
N ILE A 237 14.22 -32.11 23.04
CA ILE A 237 12.82 -31.79 23.33
C ILE A 237 12.66 -30.36 23.83
N GLU A 238 13.72 -29.80 24.40
CA GLU A 238 13.85 -28.39 24.77
C GLU A 238 13.77 -27.44 23.56
N ARG A 239 14.01 -27.95 22.36
CA ARG A 239 13.91 -27.19 21.11
C ARG A 239 12.58 -27.40 20.39
N ILE A 240 11.65 -28.13 20.99
CA ILE A 240 10.32 -28.38 20.42
C ILE A 240 9.25 -27.92 21.40
N LYS A 241 8.30 -27.14 20.89
CA LYS A 241 7.08 -26.77 21.61
C LYS A 241 5.90 -27.54 21.03
N LEU A 242 5.27 -28.37 21.86
CA LEU A 242 4.06 -29.10 21.50
C LEU A 242 2.85 -28.35 22.07
N PHE A 243 1.92 -27.98 21.21
CA PHE A 243 0.66 -27.35 21.57
C PHE A 243 -0.50 -28.27 21.22
N VAL A 244 -1.46 -28.34 22.13
CA VAL A 244 -2.70 -29.09 21.93
C VAL A 244 -3.88 -28.14 22.07
N ALA A 245 -4.83 -28.22 21.13
CA ALA A 245 -6.03 -27.40 21.14
C ALA A 245 -7.28 -28.19 20.75
N ILE A 246 -8.43 -27.73 21.23
CA ILE A 246 -9.74 -28.21 20.80
C ILE A 246 -10.29 -27.22 19.77
N ASP A 247 -10.63 -27.73 18.58
CA ASP A 247 -11.00 -26.94 17.42
C ASP A 247 -12.17 -27.61 16.64
N ASP A 248 -12.61 -27.00 15.53
CA ASP A 248 -13.62 -27.54 14.61
C ASP A 248 -13.08 -28.70 13.76
N LYS A 249 -11.76 -28.75 13.58
CA LYS A 249 -11.02 -29.71 12.75
C LYS A 249 -10.01 -30.50 13.57
N SER A 250 -9.68 -31.68 13.06
CA SER A 250 -8.53 -32.46 13.54
C SER A 250 -7.40 -32.29 12.56
N LEU A 251 -6.28 -31.75 13.02
CA LEU A 251 -5.16 -31.37 12.17
C LEU A 251 -3.87 -31.39 12.99
N THR A 252 -2.77 -31.78 12.36
CA THR A 252 -1.43 -31.55 12.89
C THR A 252 -0.69 -30.60 11.96
N GLU A 253 -0.05 -29.59 12.53
CA GLU A 253 0.83 -28.68 11.82
C GLU A 253 2.22 -28.71 12.43
N LEU A 254 3.24 -28.74 11.58
CA LEU A 254 4.64 -28.69 11.97
C LEU A 254 5.26 -27.41 11.43
N TRP A 255 5.93 -26.66 12.30
CA TRP A 255 6.59 -25.43 11.94
C TRP A 255 8.02 -25.37 12.47
N ILE A 256 8.88 -24.69 11.73
CA ILE A 256 10.22 -24.30 12.16
C ILE A 256 10.22 -22.80 12.34
N LYS A 257 10.58 -22.34 13.53
CA LYS A 257 10.82 -20.95 13.85
C LYS A 257 12.34 -20.73 13.92
N PRO A 258 12.97 -20.12 12.90
CA PRO A 258 14.37 -19.75 13.00
C PRO A 258 14.60 -18.70 14.09
N ALA A 259 15.82 -18.58 14.60
CA ALA A 259 16.15 -17.56 15.59
C ALA A 259 15.83 -16.15 15.05
N GLY A 260 15.14 -15.35 15.87
CA GLY A 260 14.73 -14.01 15.51
C GLY A 260 13.42 -13.91 14.72
N ALA A 261 12.88 -15.02 14.20
CA ALA A 261 11.57 -15.04 13.57
C ALA A 261 10.45 -14.68 14.56
N ASP A 262 9.33 -14.18 14.04
CA ASP A 262 8.08 -14.16 14.78
C ASP A 262 7.56 -15.58 15.03
N ALA A 263 6.68 -15.73 16.01
CA ALA A 263 6.10 -17.02 16.30
C ALA A 263 5.13 -17.46 15.19
N PRO A 264 4.88 -18.78 15.02
CA PRO A 264 3.87 -19.26 14.07
C PRO A 264 2.51 -18.59 14.33
N PRO A 265 1.67 -18.39 13.29
CA PRO A 265 0.37 -17.74 13.45
C PRO A 265 -0.53 -18.59 14.37
N PHE A 266 -0.60 -18.21 15.64
CA PHE A 266 -1.44 -18.86 16.66
C PHE A 266 -2.90 -18.37 16.63
N GLU A 267 -3.20 -17.32 15.87
CA GLU A 267 -4.36 -16.45 16.08
C GLU A 267 -5.71 -17.14 15.88
N ASP A 268 -5.77 -18.20 15.07
CA ASP A 268 -7.00 -18.96 14.83
C ASP A 268 -7.23 -20.09 15.85
N VAL A 269 -6.30 -20.34 16.77
CA VAL A 269 -6.39 -21.45 17.71
C VAL A 269 -6.98 -20.98 19.03
N THR A 270 -8.16 -21.51 19.38
CA THR A 270 -8.80 -21.19 20.65
C THR A 270 -8.06 -21.89 21.80
N ASN A 271 -7.41 -21.11 22.67
CA ASN A 271 -6.75 -21.56 23.91
C ASN A 271 -5.79 -22.77 23.73
N PRO A 272 -4.74 -22.67 22.89
CA PRO A 272 -3.74 -23.72 22.80
C PRO A 272 -3.04 -23.92 24.15
N ILE A 273 -2.90 -25.17 24.56
CA ILE A 273 -2.18 -25.54 25.79
C ILE A 273 -0.82 -26.10 25.36
N GLU A 274 0.25 -25.43 25.77
CA GLU A 274 1.61 -25.96 25.64
C GLU A 274 1.75 -27.18 26.56
N ILE A 275 2.16 -28.31 25.98
CA ILE A 275 2.43 -29.56 26.69
C ILE A 275 3.91 -29.59 27.03
N ASN A 276 4.21 -29.48 28.32
CA ASN A 276 5.52 -29.75 28.86
C ASN A 276 5.72 -31.28 28.96
N PRO A 277 6.73 -31.84 28.26
CA PRO A 277 7.04 -33.26 28.32
C PRO A 277 7.30 -33.81 29.74
N GLN A 278 7.62 -32.94 30.71
CA GLN A 278 7.87 -33.33 32.10
C GLN A 278 6.61 -33.34 32.97
N ASN A 279 5.50 -32.71 32.55
CA ASN A 279 4.27 -32.53 33.36
C ASN A 279 2.96 -32.82 32.57
N ASP A 280 3.06 -33.58 31.49
CA ASP A 280 2.02 -33.85 30.48
C ASP A 280 0.64 -34.23 31.06
N LYS A 281 0.56 -35.15 32.04
CA LYS A 281 -0.71 -35.63 32.62
C LYS A 281 -1.55 -34.53 33.26
N LYS A 282 -0.92 -33.56 33.93
CA LYS A 282 -1.62 -32.46 34.63
C LYS A 282 -2.11 -31.40 33.65
N GLU A 283 -1.39 -31.19 32.56
CA GLU A 283 -1.74 -30.22 31.51
C GLU A 283 -2.83 -30.74 30.58
N LEU A 284 -2.79 -32.03 30.26
CA LEU A 284 -3.84 -32.70 29.50
C LEU A 284 -5.18 -32.68 30.26
N ALA A 285 -5.16 -32.78 31.59
CA ALA A 285 -6.37 -32.60 32.41
C ALA A 285 -7.00 -31.19 32.25
N LYS A 286 -6.21 -30.14 32.04
CA LYS A 286 -6.72 -28.77 31.82
C LYS A 286 -7.46 -28.63 30.49
N ILE A 287 -7.00 -29.33 29.45
CA ILE A 287 -7.67 -29.37 28.14
C ILE A 287 -9.09 -29.95 28.26
N PHE A 288 -9.26 -30.96 29.11
CA PHE A 288 -10.57 -31.58 29.34
C PHE A 288 -11.49 -30.74 30.24
N ALA A 289 -10.93 -29.98 31.17
CA ALA A 289 -11.69 -29.04 32.01
C ALA A 289 -12.17 -27.81 31.23
N ALA A 290 -11.49 -27.43 30.15
CA ALA A 290 -11.83 -26.29 29.30
C ALA A 290 -12.93 -26.59 28.24
N LYS A 291 -13.48 -27.81 28.18
CA LYS A 291 -14.57 -28.13 27.26
C LYS A 291 -15.80 -27.27 27.62
N PRO A 292 -16.36 -26.47 26.68
CA PRO A 292 -17.59 -25.75 26.94
C PRO A 292 -18.70 -26.75 27.27
N LYS A 293 -19.39 -26.54 28.40
CA LYS A 293 -20.59 -27.30 28.76
C LYS A 293 -21.58 -27.18 27.61
N LYS A 294 -21.81 -28.24 26.84
CA LYS A 294 -22.93 -28.30 25.89
C LYS A 294 -24.19 -28.01 26.70
N SER A 295 -24.89 -26.94 26.32
CA SER A 295 -26.24 -26.66 26.79
C SER A 295 -27.09 -27.91 26.56
N GLN A 296 -27.52 -28.55 27.65
CA GLN A 296 -28.58 -29.54 27.62
C GLN A 296 -29.88 -28.81 27.24
N GLN A 297 -30.13 -28.61 25.96
CA GLN A 297 -31.50 -28.45 25.48
C GLN A 297 -32.16 -29.84 25.57
N LYS A 298 -32.76 -30.10 26.72
CA LYS A 298 -33.77 -31.14 26.87
C LYS A 298 -34.93 -30.77 25.94
N SER A 299 -35.07 -31.49 24.85
CA SER A 299 -36.32 -31.55 24.08
C SER A 299 -37.38 -32.25 24.94
N ASN A 300 -38.12 -31.47 25.73
CA ASN A 300 -39.41 -31.92 26.25
C ASN A 300 -40.45 -31.76 25.13
N HIS A 301 -40.52 -32.76 24.26
CA HIS A 301 -41.76 -33.08 23.56
C HIS A 301 -42.21 -34.45 24.03
N LYS A 302 -43.25 -34.48 24.85
CA LYS A 302 -44.16 -35.61 24.99
C LYS A 302 -45.58 -35.11 24.80
N ASN A 303 -46.27 -35.84 23.92
CA ASN A 303 -47.68 -35.79 23.59
C ASN A 303 -48.57 -36.01 24.81
#